data_AF-A0A7L9FEK9-F1
#
_entry.id   AF-A0A7L9FEK9-F1
#
_cell.length_a   1.000
_cell.length_b   1.000
_cell.length_c   1.000
_cell.angle_alpha   90.00
_cell.angle_beta   90.00
_cell.angle_gamma   90.00
#
_symmetry.space_group_name_H-M   'P 1'
#
loop_
_entity.id
_entity.type
_entity.pdbx_description
1 polymer ?
#
loop_
_entity_poly.entity_id
_entity_poly.type
_entity_poly.pdbx_seq_one_letter_code
_entity_poly.pdbx_strand_id
1 'polypeptide(L)'
;MSSYTTLKKRFTRALRVFGPKPNDVITIVTLENLQSLVLLELTLAVEQDYDVQVHHLHLGGEIPRIFTEKTSSSTRIVSSKSVYGNITSYTDVKTTVVSLASEYPGALFILPFTADDLACYFLREVLRGNLAGLALEAQARVAYPLYTTTLQEIEQAYSGSPLEPALLAQCDLLRELKGRISLQAFGNFYVEVYVKRAKALLSCSSWG
;
A
#
# COMPACT_ATOMS: atom_id res chain seq x y z
N MET A 1 -10.64 -21.28 -0.15
CA MET A 1 -11.31 -19.97 0.05
C MET A 1 -10.49 -19.19 1.05
N SER A 2 -10.02 -18.00 0.70
CA SER A 2 -9.28 -17.13 1.64
C SER A 2 -10.28 -16.48 2.59
N SER A 3 -10.20 -16.79 3.89
CA SER A 3 -11.03 -16.14 4.90
C SER A 3 -10.38 -14.85 5.38
N TYR A 4 -11.17 -13.91 5.92
CA TYR A 4 -10.68 -12.70 6.58
C TYR A 4 -9.54 -13.01 7.57
N THR A 5 -9.68 -14.04 8.40
CA THR A 5 -8.64 -14.48 9.35
C THR A 5 -7.33 -14.87 8.67
N THR A 6 -7.42 -15.52 7.50
CA THR A 6 -6.24 -15.93 6.72
C THR A 6 -5.55 -14.69 6.13
N LEU A 7 -6.32 -13.76 5.57
CA LEU A 7 -5.80 -12.48 5.08
C LEU A 7 -5.17 -11.66 6.20
N LYS A 8 -5.81 -11.53 7.36
CA LYS A 8 -5.25 -10.80 8.51
C LYS A 8 -3.93 -11.38 8.97
N LYS A 9 -3.82 -12.71 9.10
CA LYS A 9 -2.54 -13.37 9.46
C LYS A 9 -1.44 -13.10 8.43
N ARG A 10 -1.77 -13.21 7.13
CA ARG A 10 -0.82 -12.94 6.04
C ARG A 10 -0.38 -11.47 6.04
N PHE A 11 -1.33 -10.56 6.12
CA PHE A 11 -1.10 -9.11 6.22
C PHE A 11 -0.21 -8.76 7.41
N THR A 12 -0.48 -9.32 8.60
CA THR A 12 0.33 -9.08 9.81
C THR A 12 1.78 -9.53 9.59
N ARG A 13 1.96 -10.73 9.02
CA ARG A 13 3.30 -11.25 8.69
C ARG A 13 4.01 -10.36 7.66
N ALA A 14 3.29 -9.92 6.63
CA ALA A 14 3.80 -9.04 5.59
C ALA A 14 4.22 -7.68 6.17
N LEU A 15 3.39 -7.06 6.99
CA LEU A 15 3.67 -5.77 7.62
C LEU A 15 4.94 -5.82 8.47
N ARG A 16 5.14 -6.89 9.24
CA ARG A 16 6.35 -7.09 10.06
C ARG A 16 7.66 -7.05 9.26
N VAL A 17 7.63 -7.42 7.98
CA VAL A 17 8.80 -7.36 7.09
C VAL A 17 9.30 -5.92 6.92
N PHE A 18 8.40 -4.95 6.96
CA PHE A 18 8.75 -3.53 6.82
C PHE A 18 9.24 -2.91 8.15
N GLY A 19 9.09 -3.63 9.27
CA GLY A 19 9.59 -3.26 10.58
C GLY A 19 8.92 -2.00 11.14
N PRO A 20 7.59 -1.99 11.34
CA PRO A 20 6.93 -0.96 12.14
C PRO A 20 7.54 -0.94 13.55
N LYS A 21 7.64 0.24 14.15
CA LYS A 21 8.20 0.42 15.50
C LYS A 21 7.06 0.64 16.53
N PRO A 22 7.29 0.35 17.81
CA PRO A 22 6.44 0.92 18.86
C PRO A 22 6.45 2.45 18.75
N ASN A 23 5.30 3.11 18.96
CA ASN A 23 5.16 4.57 18.87
C ASN A 23 5.41 5.14 17.48
N ASP A 24 5.24 4.32 16.42
CA ASP A 24 5.36 4.81 15.06
C ASP A 24 4.26 5.80 14.69
N VAL A 25 4.59 6.65 13.72
CA VAL A 25 3.59 7.39 12.95
C VAL A 25 3.32 6.58 11.69
N ILE A 26 2.08 6.14 11.50
CA ILE A 26 1.65 5.36 10.34
C ILE A 26 0.79 6.24 9.46
N THR A 27 1.11 6.32 8.18
CA THR A 27 0.30 7.04 7.20
C THR A 27 -0.29 6.04 6.21
N ILE A 28 -1.58 5.75 6.35
CA ILE A 28 -2.32 4.84 5.46
C ILE A 28 -2.76 5.62 4.24
N VAL A 29 -2.32 5.17 3.07
CA VAL A 29 -2.70 5.73 1.77
C VAL A 29 -3.86 4.91 1.20
N THR A 30 -4.94 5.57 0.80
CA THR A 30 -6.11 4.93 0.17
C THR A 30 -6.44 5.56 -1.18
N LEU A 31 -7.10 4.76 -2.01
CA LEU A 31 -7.73 5.11 -3.28
C LEU A 31 -9.18 4.61 -3.22
N GLU A 32 -10.02 5.02 -4.17
CA GLU A 32 -11.40 4.54 -4.27
C GLU A 32 -11.46 3.13 -4.89
N ASN A 33 -10.95 2.13 -4.17
CA ASN A 33 -11.00 0.72 -4.57
C ASN A 33 -11.00 -0.23 -3.36
N LEU A 34 -11.35 -1.50 -3.61
CA LEU A 34 -11.53 -2.48 -2.56
C LEU A 34 -10.26 -2.76 -1.76
N GLN A 35 -9.10 -2.88 -2.42
CA GLN A 35 -7.84 -3.16 -1.74
C GLN A 35 -7.41 -2.06 -0.77
N SER A 36 -7.81 -0.80 -1.02
CA SER A 36 -7.60 0.30 -0.08
C SER A 36 -8.45 0.18 1.17
N LEU A 37 -9.70 -0.28 1.04
CA LEU A 37 -10.56 -0.56 2.18
C LEU A 37 -10.00 -1.70 3.02
N VAL A 38 -9.59 -2.79 2.36
CA VAL A 38 -8.95 -3.94 3.04
C VAL A 38 -7.67 -3.51 3.76
N LEU A 39 -6.83 -2.69 3.13
CA LEU A 39 -5.63 -2.14 3.76
C LEU A 39 -5.99 -1.39 5.05
N LEU A 40 -6.95 -0.46 4.98
CA LEU A 40 -7.37 0.35 6.11
C LEU A 40 -7.88 -0.54 7.26
N GLU A 41 -8.80 -1.45 6.98
CA GLU A 41 -9.38 -2.33 7.99
C GLU A 41 -8.34 -3.24 8.65
N LEU A 42 -7.47 -3.86 7.85
CA LEU A 42 -6.45 -4.78 8.37
C LEU A 42 -5.39 -4.03 9.17
N THR A 43 -5.00 -2.82 8.75
CA THR A 43 -4.06 -1.99 9.52
C THR A 43 -4.67 -1.63 10.86
N LEU A 44 -5.90 -1.09 10.89
CA LEU A 44 -6.58 -0.75 12.14
C LEU A 44 -6.76 -1.98 13.06
N ALA A 45 -7.06 -3.16 12.49
CA ALA A 45 -7.23 -4.38 13.26
C ALA A 45 -5.92 -4.99 13.79
N VAL A 46 -4.76 -4.64 13.22
CA VAL A 46 -3.44 -5.10 13.68
C VAL A 46 -2.86 -4.10 14.68
N GLU A 47 -3.03 -2.81 14.41
CA GLU A 47 -2.47 -1.73 15.21
C GLU A 47 -3.27 -1.44 16.49
N GLN A 48 -4.41 -2.11 16.71
CA GLN A 48 -5.17 -2.03 17.97
C GLN A 48 -4.31 -2.34 19.21
N ASP A 49 -3.36 -3.27 19.06
CA ASP A 49 -2.51 -3.75 20.15
C ASP A 49 -1.22 -2.93 20.33
N TYR A 50 -0.98 -1.92 19.49
CA TYR A 50 0.23 -1.12 19.51
C TYR A 50 -0.10 0.35 19.77
N ASP A 51 0.81 1.05 20.44
CA ASP A 51 0.69 2.50 20.61
C ASP A 51 1.25 3.17 19.36
N VAL A 52 0.39 3.47 18.38
CA VAL A 52 0.76 4.13 17.12
C VAL A 52 -0.22 5.24 16.81
N GLN A 53 0.27 6.28 16.13
CA GLN A 53 -0.58 7.36 15.59
C GLN A 53 -0.85 7.09 14.12
N VAL A 54 -2.12 7.07 13.74
CA VAL A 54 -2.52 6.76 12.36
C VAL A 54 -3.04 8.00 11.66
N HIS A 55 -2.41 8.39 10.57
CA HIS A 55 -2.93 9.35 9.62
C HIS A 55 -3.53 8.62 8.42
N HIS A 56 -4.68 9.08 7.95
CA HIS A 56 -5.31 8.60 6.74
C HIS A 56 -5.17 9.63 5.63
N LEU A 57 -4.59 9.22 4.50
CA LEU A 57 -4.46 10.00 3.28
C LEU A 57 -5.24 9.34 2.16
N HIS A 58 -6.31 9.97 1.71
CA HIS A 58 -7.08 9.53 0.54
C HIS A 58 -6.64 10.30 -0.70
N LEU A 59 -6.26 9.61 -1.77
CA LEU A 59 -5.80 10.23 -3.01
C LEU A 59 -6.85 10.12 -4.12
N GLY A 60 -6.94 11.16 -4.94
CA GLY A 60 -7.70 11.13 -6.20
C GLY A 60 -9.08 11.81 -6.14
N GLY A 61 -9.54 12.22 -4.95
CA GLY A 61 -10.85 12.88 -4.82
C GLY A 61 -11.33 12.98 -3.38
N GLU A 62 -12.63 13.20 -3.22
CA GLU A 62 -13.31 13.19 -1.94
C GLU A 62 -13.24 11.81 -1.27
N ILE A 63 -13.15 11.79 0.06
CA ILE A 63 -13.10 10.53 0.82
C ILE A 63 -14.48 9.84 0.73
N PRO A 64 -14.59 8.64 0.12
CA PRO A 64 -15.86 7.95 0.04
C PRO A 64 -16.40 7.63 1.44
N ARG A 65 -17.73 7.65 1.58
CA ARG A 65 -18.41 7.48 2.87
C ARG A 65 -17.95 6.26 3.66
N ILE A 66 -17.68 5.14 2.98
CA ILE A 66 -17.21 3.90 3.64
C ILE A 66 -15.86 4.07 4.34
N PHE A 67 -14.94 4.85 3.78
CA PHE A 67 -13.67 5.19 4.44
C PHE A 67 -13.91 6.18 5.58
N THR A 68 -14.79 7.17 5.39
CA THR A 68 -15.14 8.13 6.43
C THR A 68 -15.73 7.45 7.67
N GLU A 69 -16.63 6.48 7.51
CA GLU A 69 -17.22 5.71 8.61
C GLU A 69 -16.16 4.88 9.37
N LYS A 70 -15.21 4.27 8.66
CA LYS A 70 -14.10 3.52 9.28
C LYS A 70 -13.10 4.42 9.99
N THR A 71 -12.82 5.58 9.41
CA THR A 71 -11.83 6.51 9.97
C THR A 71 -12.37 7.23 11.19
N SER A 72 -13.64 7.62 11.20
CA SER A 72 -14.29 8.32 12.33
C SER A 72 -14.59 7.42 13.53
N SER A 73 -14.82 6.13 13.30
CA SER A 73 -15.06 5.15 14.37
C SER A 73 -13.78 4.67 15.06
N SER A 74 -12.61 5.01 14.52
CA SER A 74 -11.32 4.59 15.07
C SER A 74 -10.71 5.67 15.97
N THR A 75 -10.43 5.33 17.22
CA THR A 75 -9.73 6.21 18.17
C THR A 75 -8.24 6.39 17.87
N ARG A 76 -7.67 5.59 16.95
CA ARG A 76 -6.26 5.66 16.55
C ARG A 76 -5.99 6.62 15.40
N ILE A 77 -7.03 6.97 14.65
CA ILE A 77 -6.89 7.88 13.51
C ILE A 77 -6.87 9.31 14.03
N VAL A 78 -5.69 9.92 13.97
CA VAL A 78 -5.47 11.29 14.45
C VAL A 78 -5.84 12.33 13.41
N SER A 79 -5.77 11.98 12.11
CA SER A 79 -6.23 12.85 11.04
C SER A 79 -6.66 12.05 9.82
N SER A 80 -7.63 12.57 9.07
CA SER A 80 -8.06 12.05 7.78
C SER A 80 -8.07 13.21 6.78
N LYS A 81 -7.30 13.10 5.69
CA LYS A 81 -7.12 14.15 4.67
C LYS A 81 -7.37 13.58 3.29
N SER A 82 -8.09 14.34 2.47
CA SER A 82 -8.22 14.11 1.02
C SER A 82 -7.16 14.93 0.29
N VAL A 83 -6.59 14.32 -0.76
CA VAL A 83 -5.64 14.94 -1.69
C VAL A 83 -6.24 14.84 -3.09
N TYR A 84 -6.71 15.97 -3.59
CA TYR A 84 -7.24 16.07 -4.94
C TYR A 84 -6.11 16.04 -5.97
N GLY A 85 -6.31 15.27 -7.03
CA GLY A 85 -5.34 15.14 -8.11
C GLY A 85 -5.78 14.10 -9.11
N ASN A 86 -5.26 14.19 -10.32
CA ASN A 86 -5.51 13.20 -11.35
C ASN A 86 -4.57 12.00 -11.15
N ILE A 87 -5.01 11.00 -10.39
CA ILE A 87 -4.24 9.78 -10.12
C ILE A 87 -4.57 8.75 -11.20
N THR A 88 -3.69 8.60 -12.18
CA THR A 88 -3.91 7.70 -13.33
C THR A 88 -2.92 6.54 -13.41
N SER A 89 -1.85 6.59 -12.62
CA SER A 89 -0.79 5.61 -12.62
C SER A 89 -0.26 5.32 -11.22
N TYR A 90 0.50 4.22 -11.08
CA TYR A 90 1.15 3.89 -9.81
C TYR A 90 2.26 4.89 -9.48
N THR A 91 2.95 5.43 -10.49
CA THR A 91 3.90 6.53 -10.31
C THR A 91 3.21 7.77 -9.74
N ASP A 92 2.02 8.15 -10.22
CA ASP A 92 1.29 9.33 -9.70
C ASP A 92 0.98 9.19 -8.20
N VAL A 93 0.55 7.99 -7.78
CA VAL A 93 0.35 7.67 -6.36
C VAL A 93 1.66 7.88 -5.59
N LYS A 94 2.74 7.25 -6.05
CA LYS A 94 4.01 7.27 -5.32
C LYS A 94 4.63 8.66 -5.24
N THR A 95 4.63 9.42 -6.33
CA THR A 95 5.20 10.77 -6.37
C THR A 95 4.36 11.75 -5.54
N THR A 96 3.03 11.58 -5.52
CA THR A 96 2.14 12.33 -4.64
C THR A 96 2.47 12.04 -3.18
N VAL A 97 2.62 10.77 -2.80
CA VAL A 97 3.02 10.39 -1.42
C VAL A 97 4.39 10.97 -1.05
N VAL A 98 5.38 10.93 -1.96
CA VAL A 98 6.69 11.57 -1.73
C VAL A 98 6.54 13.06 -1.45
N SER A 99 5.73 13.76 -2.24
CA SER A 99 5.53 15.21 -2.08
C SER A 99 4.92 15.59 -0.73
N LEU A 100 4.20 14.65 -0.10
CA LEU A 100 3.58 14.81 1.21
C LEU A 100 4.44 14.26 2.35
N ALA A 101 5.58 13.61 2.05
CA ALA A 101 6.39 12.92 3.06
C ALA A 101 6.91 13.88 4.15
N SER A 102 7.19 15.14 3.79
CA SER A 102 7.61 16.17 4.74
C SER A 102 6.53 16.57 5.73
N GLU A 103 5.24 16.38 5.42
CA GLU A 103 4.13 16.64 6.35
C GLU A 103 4.02 15.57 7.44
N TYR A 104 4.65 14.40 7.25
CA TYR A 104 4.62 13.27 8.18
C TYR A 104 6.04 12.77 8.49
N PRO A 105 6.86 13.54 9.23
CA PRO A 105 8.25 13.21 9.47
C PRO A 105 8.43 11.84 10.13
N GLY A 106 9.26 11.00 9.50
CA GLY A 106 9.59 9.66 10.02
C GLY A 106 8.47 8.64 9.89
N ALA A 107 7.33 8.99 9.30
CA ALA A 107 6.18 8.09 9.17
C ALA A 107 6.47 6.87 8.29
N LEU A 108 5.83 5.75 8.61
CA LEU A 108 5.73 4.59 7.73
C LEU A 108 4.50 4.75 6.84
N PHE A 109 4.73 4.99 5.54
CA PHE A 109 3.67 5.07 4.54
C PHE A 109 3.23 3.67 4.12
N ILE A 110 1.97 3.35 4.31
CA ILE A 110 1.39 2.05 3.95
C ILE A 110 0.54 2.24 2.70
N LEU A 111 0.92 1.59 1.60
CA LEU A 111 0.23 1.70 0.32
C LEU A 111 -0.64 0.46 0.03
N PRO A 112 -1.75 0.61 -0.70
CA PRO A 112 -2.74 -0.45 -0.90
C PRO A 112 -2.37 -1.41 -2.03
N PHE A 113 -1.09 -1.46 -2.43
CA PHE A 113 -0.67 -2.22 -3.60
C PHE A 113 -0.63 -3.72 -3.31
N THR A 114 -1.44 -4.43 -4.07
CA THR A 114 -1.49 -5.89 -4.12
C THR A 114 -0.33 -6.48 -4.93
N ALA A 115 -0.25 -7.81 -4.98
CA ALA A 115 0.65 -8.51 -5.89
C ALA A 115 0.41 -8.10 -7.36
N ASP A 116 -0.85 -7.96 -7.77
CA ASP A 116 -1.26 -7.53 -9.10
C ASP A 116 -0.81 -6.10 -9.41
N ASP A 117 -0.98 -5.18 -8.45
CA ASP A 117 -0.57 -3.78 -8.58
C ASP A 117 0.93 -3.63 -8.76
N LEU A 118 1.73 -4.30 -7.92
CA LEU A 118 3.19 -4.25 -8.01
C LEU A 118 3.71 -4.87 -9.31
N ALA A 119 3.10 -5.96 -9.77
CA ALA A 119 3.43 -6.55 -11.06
C ALA A 119 3.09 -5.58 -12.21
N CYS A 120 1.92 -4.93 -12.16
CA CYS A 120 1.53 -3.94 -13.15
C CYS A 120 2.49 -2.74 -13.18
N TYR A 121 2.77 -2.14 -12.01
CA TYR A 121 3.71 -1.04 -11.88
C TYR A 121 5.09 -1.40 -12.47
N PHE A 122 5.62 -2.56 -12.09
CA PHE A 122 6.92 -2.99 -12.59
C PHE A 122 6.95 -3.15 -14.11
N LEU A 123 5.97 -3.87 -14.66
CA LEU A 123 5.92 -4.18 -16.09
C LEU A 123 5.61 -2.97 -16.97
N ARG A 124 4.72 -2.08 -16.51
CA ARG A 124 4.25 -0.94 -17.31
C ARG A 124 5.07 0.32 -17.15
N GLU A 125 5.62 0.55 -15.97
CA GLU A 125 6.24 1.83 -15.67
C GLU A 125 7.75 1.64 -15.50
N VAL A 126 8.19 0.75 -14.61
CA VAL A 126 9.62 0.56 -14.31
C VAL A 126 10.38 0.01 -15.51
N LEU A 127 9.91 -1.08 -16.13
CA LEU A 127 10.57 -1.67 -17.31
C LEU A 127 10.57 -0.72 -18.51
N ARG A 128 9.64 0.24 -18.56
CA ARG A 128 9.58 1.26 -19.61
C ARG A 128 10.39 2.51 -19.29
N GLY A 129 11.17 2.50 -18.20
CA GLY A 129 12.04 3.60 -17.80
C GLY A 129 11.36 4.72 -17.03
N ASN A 130 10.07 4.59 -16.67
CA ASN A 130 9.44 5.54 -15.74
C ASN A 130 9.81 5.18 -14.30
N LEU A 131 10.94 5.71 -13.85
CA LEU A 131 11.53 5.41 -12.54
C LEU A 131 11.15 6.41 -11.45
N ALA A 132 10.39 7.47 -11.77
CA ALA A 132 10.06 8.54 -10.82
C ALA A 132 9.34 8.01 -9.57
N GLY A 133 8.51 6.97 -9.71
CA GLY A 133 7.84 6.33 -8.58
C GLY A 133 8.80 5.70 -7.56
N LEU A 134 10.02 5.30 -7.94
CA LEU A 134 11.02 4.71 -7.03
C LEU A 134 11.61 5.73 -6.05
N ALA A 135 11.36 7.03 -6.26
CA ALA A 135 11.75 8.07 -5.32
C ALA A 135 11.12 7.86 -3.93
N LEU A 136 9.94 7.21 -3.87
CA LEU A 136 9.26 6.95 -2.61
C LEU A 136 10.06 6.02 -1.70
N GLU A 137 10.53 4.90 -2.22
CA GLU A 137 11.36 3.95 -1.47
C GLU A 137 12.73 4.52 -1.11
N ALA A 138 13.23 5.47 -1.91
CA ALA A 138 14.51 6.12 -1.64
C ALA A 138 14.43 7.20 -0.55
N GLN A 139 13.28 7.85 -0.37
CA GLN A 139 13.15 9.04 0.48
C GLN A 139 12.27 8.83 1.72
N ALA A 140 11.39 7.83 1.72
CA ALA A 140 10.46 7.58 2.81
C ALA A 140 10.51 6.13 3.29
N ARG A 141 9.99 5.89 4.50
CA ARG A 141 9.73 4.53 4.98
C ARG A 141 8.41 4.07 4.38
N VAL A 142 8.42 2.95 3.68
CA VAL A 142 7.26 2.47 2.92
C VAL A 142 6.96 1.01 3.23
N ALA A 143 5.69 0.66 3.29
CA ALA A 143 5.19 -0.70 3.41
C ALA A 143 4.15 -1.02 2.33
N TYR A 144 4.24 -2.25 1.82
CA TYR A 144 3.28 -2.83 0.88
C TYR A 144 2.69 -4.11 1.48
N PRO A 145 1.93 -4.08 2.57
CA PRO A 145 1.55 -5.29 3.30
C PRO A 145 0.62 -6.23 2.52
N LEU A 146 0.05 -5.79 1.39
CA LEU A 146 -0.74 -6.62 0.47
C LEU A 146 0.09 -7.23 -0.68
N TYR A 147 1.42 -7.06 -0.70
CA TYR A 147 2.29 -7.53 -1.80
C TYR A 147 2.24 -9.03 -2.12
N THR A 148 1.72 -9.86 -1.20
CA THR A 148 1.53 -11.31 -1.36
C THR A 148 0.06 -11.72 -1.53
N THR A 149 -0.84 -10.75 -1.65
CA THR A 149 -2.28 -10.95 -1.78
C THR A 149 -2.71 -10.48 -3.15
N THR A 150 -3.51 -11.28 -3.85
CA THR A 150 -4.04 -10.88 -5.17
C THR A 150 -5.37 -10.15 -5.04
N LEU A 151 -5.76 -9.41 -6.08
CA LEU A 151 -7.09 -8.79 -6.17
C LEU A 151 -8.21 -9.84 -6.10
N GLN A 152 -8.02 -11.01 -6.72
CA GLN A 152 -8.99 -12.11 -6.64
C GLN A 152 -9.15 -12.65 -5.21
N GLU A 153 -8.05 -12.75 -4.44
CA GLU A 153 -8.14 -13.17 -3.03
C GLU A 153 -8.90 -12.14 -2.18
N ILE A 154 -8.74 -10.86 -2.49
CA ILE A 154 -9.47 -9.76 -1.84
C ILE A 154 -10.97 -9.85 -2.17
N GLU A 155 -11.32 -9.97 -3.45
CA GLU A 155 -12.70 -10.10 -3.93
C GLU A 155 -13.43 -11.25 -3.23
N GLN A 156 -12.78 -12.41 -3.11
CA GLN A 156 -13.35 -13.59 -2.47
C GLN A 156 -13.58 -13.40 -0.96
N ALA A 157 -12.68 -12.71 -0.28
CA ALA A 157 -12.78 -12.51 1.16
C ALA A 157 -13.75 -11.38 1.54
N TYR A 158 -14.02 -10.47 0.61
CA TYR A 158 -14.85 -9.28 0.77
C TYR A 158 -16.05 -9.28 -0.20
N SER A 159 -16.60 -10.47 -0.49
CA SER A 159 -17.77 -10.63 -1.35
C SER A 159 -18.96 -9.90 -0.73
N GLY A 160 -19.41 -8.81 -1.35
CA GLY A 160 -20.48 -7.94 -0.83
C GLY A 160 -20.02 -6.54 -0.39
N SER A 161 -18.75 -6.21 -0.54
CA SER A 161 -18.29 -4.82 -0.44
C SER A 161 -18.93 -3.95 -1.54
N PRO A 162 -19.25 -2.67 -1.26
CA PRO A 162 -19.69 -1.74 -2.30
C PRO A 162 -18.56 -1.24 -3.20
N LEU A 163 -17.30 -1.56 -2.87
CA LEU A 163 -16.13 -1.24 -3.68
C LEU A 163 -15.64 -2.47 -4.43
N GLU A 164 -15.21 -2.25 -5.67
CA GLU A 164 -14.68 -3.30 -6.54
C GLU A 164 -13.15 -3.36 -6.47
N PRO A 165 -12.55 -4.55 -6.62
CA PRO A 165 -11.11 -4.67 -6.82
C PRO A 165 -10.74 -4.12 -8.21
N ALA A 166 -9.80 -3.17 -8.24
CA ALA A 166 -9.44 -2.51 -9.49
C ALA A 166 -7.94 -2.20 -9.56
N LEU A 167 -7.32 -2.46 -10.72
CA LEU A 167 -6.01 -1.91 -11.05
C LEU A 167 -6.16 -0.44 -11.43
N LEU A 168 -5.18 0.39 -11.05
CA LEU A 168 -5.13 1.79 -11.49
C LEU A 168 -4.92 1.93 -13.00
N ALA A 169 -4.19 0.99 -13.59
CA ALA A 169 -3.86 1.01 -15.01
C ALA A 169 -4.07 -0.38 -15.63
N GLN A 170 -4.67 -0.42 -16.82
CA GLN A 170 -4.84 -1.67 -17.57
C GLN A 170 -3.47 -2.29 -17.90
N CYS A 171 -3.29 -3.59 -17.62
CA CYS A 171 -2.01 -4.25 -17.86
C CYS A 171 -2.17 -5.41 -18.84
N ASP A 172 -2.11 -5.10 -20.14
CA ASP A 172 -2.23 -6.12 -21.18
C ASP A 172 -1.17 -7.22 -21.04
N LEU A 173 0.06 -6.84 -20.71
CA LEU A 173 1.14 -7.81 -20.51
C LEU A 173 0.88 -8.73 -19.31
N LEU A 174 0.33 -8.22 -18.21
CA LEU A 174 -0.06 -9.06 -17.08
C LEU A 174 -1.16 -10.05 -17.47
N ARG A 175 -2.11 -9.62 -18.31
CA ARG A 175 -3.16 -10.47 -18.87
C ARG A 175 -2.57 -11.56 -19.78
N GLU A 176 -1.60 -11.22 -20.63
CA GLU A 176 -0.90 -12.17 -21.51
C GLU A 176 -0.06 -13.19 -20.73
N LEU A 177 0.50 -12.79 -19.60
CA LEU A 177 1.31 -13.64 -18.73
C LEU A 177 0.47 -14.44 -17.72
N LYS A 178 -0.86 -14.30 -17.73
CA LYS A 178 -1.75 -15.00 -16.80
C LYS A 178 -1.52 -16.52 -16.86
N GLY A 179 -1.28 -17.13 -15.70
CA GLY A 179 -0.99 -18.56 -15.56
C GLY A 179 0.44 -18.98 -15.89
N ARG A 180 1.27 -18.06 -16.42
CA ARG A 180 2.71 -18.28 -16.69
C ARG A 180 3.61 -17.72 -15.60
N ILE A 181 3.11 -16.73 -14.86
CA ILE A 181 3.82 -16.07 -13.77
C ILE A 181 3.02 -16.12 -12.48
N SER A 182 3.73 -16.25 -11.35
CA SER A 182 3.14 -16.01 -10.03
C SER A 182 3.20 -14.52 -9.72
N LEU A 183 2.04 -13.90 -9.51
CA LEU A 183 1.95 -12.49 -9.10
C LEU A 183 2.62 -12.25 -7.75
N GLN A 184 2.48 -13.21 -6.82
CA GLN A 184 3.13 -13.14 -5.52
C GLN A 184 4.65 -13.17 -5.64
N ALA A 185 5.21 -13.89 -6.64
CA ALA A 185 6.63 -13.85 -6.92
C ALA A 185 7.10 -12.46 -7.37
N PHE A 186 6.29 -11.75 -8.18
CA PHE A 186 6.56 -10.35 -8.54
C PHE A 186 6.52 -9.42 -7.33
N GLY A 187 5.51 -9.53 -6.49
CA GLY A 187 5.43 -8.75 -5.25
C GLY A 187 6.66 -8.99 -4.36
N ASN A 188 7.05 -10.25 -4.17
CA ASN A 188 8.26 -10.60 -3.42
C ASN A 188 9.51 -9.98 -4.05
N PHE A 189 9.71 -10.15 -5.35
CA PHE A 189 10.85 -9.57 -6.07
C PHE A 189 10.93 -8.06 -5.86
N TYR A 190 9.79 -7.36 -6.03
CA TYR A 190 9.73 -5.91 -5.86
C TYR A 190 10.15 -5.48 -4.44
N VAL A 191 9.58 -6.10 -3.41
CA VAL A 191 9.86 -5.77 -2.01
C VAL A 191 11.32 -6.07 -1.64
N GLU A 192 11.87 -7.20 -2.09
CA GLU A 192 13.27 -7.56 -1.83
C GLU A 192 14.24 -6.58 -2.51
N VAL A 193 13.99 -6.23 -3.76
CA VAL A 193 14.94 -5.44 -4.57
C VAL A 193 14.85 -3.94 -4.25
N TYR A 194 13.65 -3.38 -4.13
CA TYR A 194 13.47 -1.94 -4.07
C TYR A 194 13.19 -1.43 -2.66
N VAL A 195 12.54 -2.21 -1.79
CA VAL A 195 12.18 -1.74 -0.45
C VAL A 195 13.25 -2.12 0.58
N LYS A 196 13.61 -3.41 0.66
CA LYS A 196 14.56 -3.89 1.67
C LYS A 196 15.98 -3.39 1.43
N ARG A 197 16.44 -3.36 0.18
CA ARG A 197 17.77 -2.82 -0.15
C ARG A 197 17.86 -1.31 0.10
N ALA A 198 16.82 -0.55 -0.22
CA ALA A 198 16.79 0.89 0.06
C ALA A 198 16.89 1.15 1.58
N LYS A 199 16.17 0.36 2.39
CA LYS A 199 16.27 0.43 3.85
C LYS A 199 17.70 0.18 4.37
N ALA A 200 18.42 -0.79 3.79
CA ALA A 200 19.81 -1.06 4.15
C ALA A 200 20.74 0.12 3.84
N LEU A 201 20.53 0.79 2.70
CA LEU A 201 21.30 1.98 2.32
C LEU A 201 21.01 3.17 3.23
N LEU A 202 19.75 3.42 3.56
CA LEU A 202 19.34 4.51 4.47
C LEU A 202 19.87 4.32 5.89
N SER A 203 20.00 3.07 6.36
CA SER A 203 20.61 2.77 7.67
C SER A 203 22.14 2.95 7.71
N CYS A 204 22.81 3.00 6.56
CA CYS A 204 24.26 3.23 6.50
C CYS A 204 24.61 4.73 6.48
N SER A 205 23.72 5.58 5.94
CA SER A 205 23.90 7.04 5.89
C SER A 205 23.72 7.76 7.23
N SER A 206 23.28 7.09 8.29
CA SER A 206 23.14 7.68 9.63
C SER A 206 24.41 7.60 10.49
N TRP A 207 25.57 7.32 9.89
CA TRP A 207 26.89 7.24 10.53
C TRP A 207 27.93 8.19 9.89
N GLY A 208 27.48 9.26 9.23
CA GLY A 208 28.32 10.28 8.60
C GLY A 208 28.12 11.65 9.22
#